data_AF-A0A1C4VGL1-F1
#
_entry.id   AF-A0A1C4VGL1-F1
#
_cell.length_a   1.000
_cell.length_b   1.000
_cell.length_c   1.000
_cell.angle_alpha   90.00
_cell.angle_beta   90.00
_cell.angle_gamma   90.00
#
_symmetry.space_group_name_H-M   'P 1'
#
loop_
_entity.id
_entity.type
_entity.pdbx_description
1 polymer ?
#
loop_
_entity_poly.entity_id
_entity_poly.type
_entity_poly.pdbx_seq_one_letter_code
_entity_poly.pdbx_strand_id
1 'polypeptide(L)'
;MLTGMHLLLSGIVGSVAYGLAGPGSDTDRIGVFAAPTVAFHGLHPPRESVVTTDPDVTLHEAGKYAKLALSGNPTATELMWLPGDCYETRTEFGERLIAIRSAFLSAPRVRDAYLGYATQQFRKLTTRDSSLGGRRRSAKHARHLARLLHQGRVLYATGVLEIRLADPEWFRAFGERVAGGALDEAEALVAAAQRDFDTIRTPLPERPDEATVEGWLLDVRAAHLPPAG
;
A
#
# COMPACT_ATOMS: atom_id res chain seq x y z
N MET A 1 22.24 9.91 7.90
CA MET A 1 21.19 10.34 6.94
C MET A 1 21.82 10.39 5.57
N LEU A 2 21.19 9.82 4.54
CA LEU A 2 21.74 9.82 3.18
C LEU A 2 21.68 11.25 2.63
N THR A 3 22.84 11.84 2.36
CA THR A 3 22.99 13.21 1.87
C THR A 3 22.25 13.39 0.54
N GLY A 4 21.39 14.41 0.44
CA GLY A 4 20.71 14.77 -0.82
C GLY A 4 19.41 14.03 -1.12
N MET A 5 18.82 13.26 -0.19
CA MET A 5 17.46 12.76 -0.36
C MET A 5 16.43 13.84 -0.01
N HIS A 6 15.47 14.09 -0.90
CA HIS A 6 14.41 15.08 -0.71
C HIS A 6 13.08 14.37 -0.50
N LEU A 7 12.56 14.36 0.73
CA LEU A 7 11.27 13.75 1.03
C LEU A 7 10.15 14.54 0.34
N LEU A 8 9.30 13.84 -0.43
CA LEU A 8 8.19 14.42 -1.18
C LEU A 8 6.86 14.22 -0.45
N LEU A 9 6.64 13.00 0.02
CA LEU A 9 5.41 12.58 0.67
C LEU A 9 5.72 11.53 1.72
N SER A 10 5.15 11.64 2.91
CA SER A 10 5.18 10.56 3.91
C SER A 10 3.95 10.56 4.78
N GLY A 11 3.65 9.40 5.35
CA GLY A 11 2.58 9.28 6.31
C GLY A 11 2.61 7.95 7.06
N ILE A 12 1.75 7.90 8.06
CA ILE A 12 1.53 6.73 8.90
C ILE A 12 0.58 5.78 8.16
N VAL A 13 0.97 4.51 8.08
CA VAL A 13 0.20 3.41 7.46
C VAL A 13 -0.14 2.33 8.48
N GLY A 14 -0.73 1.24 8.02
CA GLY A 14 -0.97 0.08 8.85
C GLY A 14 -2.10 0.32 9.86
N SER A 15 -1.98 -0.32 11.02
CA SER A 15 -3.08 -0.40 11.98
C SER A 15 -3.59 0.95 12.45
N VAL A 16 -2.73 1.96 12.56
CA VAL A 16 -3.12 3.34 12.91
C VAL A 16 -4.02 3.94 11.82
N ALA A 17 -3.57 3.91 10.56
CA ALA A 17 -4.32 4.47 9.44
C ALA A 17 -5.67 3.75 9.22
N TYR A 18 -5.73 2.45 9.48
CA TYR A 18 -6.94 1.66 9.34
C TYR A 18 -7.95 1.83 10.49
N GLY A 19 -7.58 2.45 11.62
CA GLY A 19 -8.39 2.47 12.85
C GLY A 19 -8.33 1.17 13.66
N LEU A 20 -7.35 0.31 13.35
CA LEU A 20 -7.12 -0.99 13.98
C LEU A 20 -6.13 -0.95 15.16
N ALA A 21 -5.40 0.16 15.34
CA ALA A 21 -4.41 0.29 16.41
C ALA A 21 -5.05 0.14 17.81
N GLY A 22 -4.32 -0.53 18.70
CA GLY A 22 -4.58 -0.62 20.14
C GLY A 22 -3.36 -0.15 20.95
N PRO A 23 -3.40 -0.23 22.30
CA PRO A 23 -2.39 0.39 23.17
C PRO A 23 -0.93 -0.04 22.98
N GLY A 24 -0.67 -1.15 22.30
CA GLY A 24 0.68 -1.65 21.99
C GLY A 24 0.93 -1.82 20.50
N SER A 25 0.25 -1.05 19.63
CA SER A 25 0.48 -1.10 18.19
C SER A 25 1.67 -0.25 17.78
N ASP A 26 2.58 -0.85 17.02
CA ASP A 26 3.68 -0.12 16.39
C ASP A 26 3.14 0.85 15.33
N THR A 27 3.93 1.89 15.03
CA THR A 27 3.58 2.90 14.02
C THR A 27 4.46 2.71 12.79
N ASP A 28 3.86 2.13 11.74
CA ASP A 28 4.50 1.96 10.45
C ASP A 28 4.43 3.26 9.62
N ARG A 29 5.54 3.62 8.96
CA ARG A 29 5.59 4.75 8.03
C ARG A 29 5.99 4.31 6.64
N ILE A 30 5.38 4.95 5.65
CA ILE A 30 5.81 4.87 4.26
C ILE A 30 6.04 6.28 3.71
N GLY A 31 6.97 6.42 2.78
CA GLY A 31 7.17 7.69 2.09
C GLY A 31 7.85 7.54 0.74
N VAL A 32 7.88 8.67 0.04
CA VAL A 32 8.48 8.84 -1.28
C VAL A 32 9.51 9.95 -1.19
N PHE A 33 10.70 9.71 -1.71
CA PHE A 33 11.75 10.71 -1.81
C PHE A 33 12.27 10.84 -3.24
N ALA A 34 12.77 12.02 -3.60
CA ALA A 34 13.56 12.23 -4.79
C ALA A 34 15.05 12.10 -4.45
N ALA A 35 15.77 11.29 -5.23
CA ALA A 35 17.22 11.35 -5.28
C ALA A 35 17.68 12.50 -6.20
N PRO A 36 18.91 13.04 -6.01
CA PRO A 36 19.45 14.05 -6.92
C PRO A 36 19.52 13.50 -8.35
N THR A 37 19.04 14.27 -9.32
CA THR A 37 18.89 13.77 -10.70
C THR A 37 20.23 13.37 -11.33
N VAL A 38 21.30 14.10 -11.01
CA VAL A 38 22.67 13.77 -11.44
C VAL A 38 23.14 12.39 -10.96
N ALA A 39 22.63 11.89 -9.83
CA ALA A 39 23.05 10.60 -9.27
C ALA A 39 22.65 9.41 -10.17
N PHE A 40 21.61 9.56 -11.00
CA PHE A 40 21.21 8.52 -11.95
C PHE A 40 22.18 8.36 -13.13
N HIS A 41 23.04 9.36 -13.38
CA HIS A 41 24.04 9.33 -14.45
C HIS A 41 25.43 8.87 -13.96
N GLY A 42 25.60 8.67 -12.66
CA GLY A 42 26.84 8.19 -12.06
C GLY A 42 27.02 6.67 -12.16
N LEU A 43 28.24 6.19 -11.87
CA LEU A 43 28.57 4.76 -11.84
C LEU A 43 27.75 3.95 -10.81
N HIS A 44 27.20 4.64 -9.80
CA HIS A 44 26.42 4.04 -8.73
C HIS A 44 25.07 4.76 -8.66
N PRO A 45 23.99 4.19 -9.23
CA PRO A 45 22.67 4.79 -9.15
C PRO A 45 22.18 4.89 -7.70
N PRO A 46 21.26 5.82 -7.40
CA PRO A 46 20.75 6.01 -6.06
C PRO A 46 20.01 4.77 -5.56
N ARG A 47 20.02 4.60 -4.23
CA ARG A 47 19.30 3.51 -3.56
C ARG A 47 17.80 3.61 -3.83
N GLU A 48 17.18 2.53 -4.29
CA GLU A 48 15.75 2.53 -4.61
C GLU A 48 14.84 2.59 -3.38
N SER A 49 15.30 2.15 -2.20
CA SER A 49 14.48 2.09 -0.99
C SER A 49 15.31 2.12 0.29
N VAL A 50 14.90 2.92 1.27
CA VAL A 50 15.49 2.98 2.61
C VAL A 50 14.49 2.36 3.59
N VAL A 51 14.94 1.34 4.33
CA VAL A 51 14.12 0.66 5.33
C VAL A 51 14.85 0.73 6.67
N THR A 52 14.14 1.17 7.71
CA THR A 52 14.62 1.17 9.10
C THR A 52 13.64 0.41 9.98
N THR A 53 14.17 -0.19 11.04
CA THR A 53 13.42 -0.78 12.14
C THR A 53 13.70 0.05 13.38
N ASP A 54 12.66 0.46 14.10
CA ASP A 54 12.74 1.39 15.25
C ASP A 54 13.31 2.79 14.92
N PRO A 55 12.50 3.71 14.34
CA PRO A 55 11.11 3.52 13.93
C PRO A 55 10.99 2.71 12.63
N ASP A 56 9.85 2.02 12.48
CA ASP A 56 9.51 1.29 11.25
C ASP A 56 9.17 2.27 10.13
N VAL A 57 10.12 2.44 9.20
CA VAL A 57 9.98 3.37 8.07
C VAL A 57 10.41 2.67 6.79
N THR A 58 9.59 2.77 5.76
CA THR A 58 9.93 2.39 4.38
C THR A 58 9.82 3.59 3.46
N LEU A 59 10.95 4.08 2.96
CA LEU A 59 10.97 5.16 1.97
C LEU A 59 11.36 4.58 0.61
N HIS A 60 10.59 4.88 -0.43
CA HIS A 60 10.90 4.50 -1.80
C HIS A 60 11.33 5.73 -2.60
N GLU A 61 12.34 5.55 -3.44
CA GLU A 61 12.71 6.55 -4.43
C GLU A 61 11.53 6.76 -5.40
N ALA A 62 11.26 7.99 -5.84
CA ALA A 62 10.09 8.37 -6.65
C ALA A 62 9.81 7.44 -7.85
N GLY A 63 10.83 7.05 -8.60
CA GLY A 63 10.70 6.13 -9.73
C GLY A 63 10.41 4.69 -9.30
N LYS A 64 11.01 4.25 -8.18
CA LYS A 64 10.69 2.94 -7.59
C LYS A 64 9.24 2.91 -7.09
N TYR A 65 8.82 3.94 -6.37
CA TYR A 65 7.46 4.07 -5.88
C TYR A 65 6.44 4.05 -7.02
N ALA A 66 6.68 4.83 -8.07
CA ALA A 66 5.79 4.87 -9.24
C ALA A 66 5.61 3.49 -9.88
N LYS A 67 6.70 2.74 -10.06
CA LYS A 67 6.66 1.35 -10.56
C LYS A 67 5.87 0.41 -9.66
N LEU A 68 6.04 0.52 -8.34
CA LEU A 68 5.28 -0.28 -7.37
C LEU A 68 3.79 0.04 -7.44
N ALA A 69 3.42 1.32 -7.44
CA ALA A 69 2.03 1.77 -7.54
C ALA A 69 1.38 1.36 -8.88
N LEU A 70 2.08 1.53 -10.01
CA LEU A 70 1.60 1.10 -11.34
C LEU A 70 1.36 -0.42 -11.44
N SER A 71 2.08 -1.21 -10.66
CA SER A 71 1.87 -2.66 -10.58
C SER A 71 0.68 -3.05 -9.69
N GLY A 72 0.00 -2.09 -9.05
CA GLY A 72 -1.12 -2.33 -8.15
C GLY A 72 -0.71 -2.77 -6.74
N ASN A 73 0.55 -2.57 -6.34
CA ASN A 73 1.03 -2.96 -5.01
C ASN A 73 0.18 -2.30 -3.91
N PRO A 74 -0.55 -3.06 -3.07
CA PRO A 74 -1.47 -2.47 -2.09
C PRO A 74 -0.76 -1.55 -1.10
N THR A 75 0.38 -1.98 -0.55
CA THR A 75 1.14 -1.21 0.45
C THR A 75 1.66 0.12 -0.09
N ALA A 76 2.19 0.14 -1.31
CA ALA A 76 2.63 1.39 -1.93
C ALA A 76 1.45 2.30 -2.24
N THR A 77 0.36 1.74 -2.80
CA THR A 77 -0.82 2.51 -3.21
C THR A 77 -1.45 3.27 -2.05
N GLU A 78 -1.49 2.68 -0.85
CA GLU A 78 -2.10 3.29 0.35
C GLU A 78 -1.63 4.72 0.65
N LEU A 79 -0.34 5.03 0.39
CA LEU A 79 0.22 6.35 0.70
C LEU A 79 -0.54 7.50 0.03
N MET A 80 -1.00 7.34 -1.21
CA MET A 80 -1.74 8.38 -1.94
C MET A 80 -3.20 8.52 -1.49
N TRP A 81 -3.69 7.60 -0.67
CA TRP A 81 -5.07 7.53 -0.22
C TRP A 81 -5.21 7.71 1.29
N LEU A 82 -4.13 8.05 1.98
CA LEU A 82 -4.15 8.21 3.42
C LEU A 82 -5.17 9.29 3.83
N PRO A 83 -5.84 9.08 4.98
CA PRO A 83 -6.58 10.14 5.64
C PRO A 83 -5.68 11.35 5.91
N GLY A 84 -6.26 12.55 5.88
CA GLY A 84 -5.49 13.80 6.02
C GLY A 84 -4.66 13.89 7.29
N ASP A 85 -5.17 13.33 8.39
CA ASP A 85 -4.52 13.24 9.71
C ASP A 85 -3.35 12.24 9.76
N CYS A 86 -3.19 11.39 8.75
CA CYS A 86 -2.10 10.42 8.68
C CYS A 86 -0.89 10.91 7.88
N TYR A 87 -0.99 12.03 7.16
CA TYR A 87 0.15 12.60 6.44
C TYR A 87 1.09 13.37 7.39
N GLU A 88 2.39 13.04 7.34
CA GLU A 88 3.43 13.73 8.10
C GLU A 88 4.22 14.71 7.24
N THR A 89 4.31 14.49 5.92
CA THR A 89 4.95 15.40 4.97
C THR A 89 4.17 15.43 3.67
N ARG A 90 3.87 16.63 3.16
CA ARG A 90 3.21 16.88 1.87
C ARG A 90 3.87 18.08 1.20
N THR A 91 4.86 17.83 0.34
CA THR A 91 5.43 18.90 -0.51
C THR A 91 4.55 19.13 -1.73
N GLU A 92 4.83 20.16 -2.53
CA GLU A 92 4.12 20.39 -3.79
C GLU A 92 4.12 19.14 -4.69
N PHE A 93 5.27 18.46 -4.82
CA PHE A 93 5.35 17.21 -5.57
C PHE A 93 4.57 16.05 -4.92
N GLY A 94 4.50 16.01 -3.59
CA GLY A 94 3.66 15.07 -2.85
C GLY A 94 2.17 15.31 -3.07
N GLU A 95 1.72 16.57 -3.06
CA GLU A 95 0.34 16.94 -3.38
C GLU A 95 -0.03 16.58 -4.80
N ARG A 96 0.86 16.86 -5.77
CA ARG A 96 0.68 16.48 -7.16
C ARG A 96 0.57 14.97 -7.32
N LEU A 97 1.37 14.19 -6.59
CA LEU A 97 1.30 12.72 -6.57
C LEU A 97 -0.08 12.24 -6.07
N ILE A 98 -0.58 12.81 -4.96
CA ILE A 98 -1.93 12.51 -4.44
C ILE A 98 -3.00 12.89 -5.49
N ALA A 99 -2.86 14.04 -6.15
CA ALA A 99 -3.83 14.51 -7.14
C ALA A 99 -3.97 13.55 -8.33
N ILE A 100 -2.89 12.90 -8.76
CA ILE A 100 -2.89 11.95 -9.87
C ILE A 100 -3.12 10.48 -9.45
N ARG A 101 -3.48 10.20 -8.19
CA ARG A 101 -3.55 8.83 -7.63
C ARG A 101 -4.40 7.83 -8.44
N SER A 102 -5.43 8.30 -9.13
CA SER A 102 -6.26 7.47 -10.01
C SER A 102 -5.53 7.03 -11.29
N ALA A 103 -4.53 7.78 -11.75
CA ALA A 103 -3.70 7.43 -12.92
C ALA A 103 -2.93 6.12 -12.73
N PHE A 104 -2.65 5.72 -11.48
CA PHE A 104 -1.96 4.47 -11.17
C PHE A 104 -2.86 3.24 -11.27
N LEU A 105 -4.18 3.42 -11.33
CA LEU A 105 -5.13 2.32 -11.21
C LEU A 105 -5.46 1.72 -12.56
N SER A 106 -5.63 0.39 -12.58
CA SER A 106 -6.30 -0.31 -13.67
C SER A 106 -7.01 -1.54 -13.13
N ALA A 107 -8.09 -1.93 -13.80
CA ALA A 107 -8.90 -3.07 -13.39
C ALA A 107 -8.06 -4.36 -13.25
N PRO A 108 -7.24 -4.77 -14.24
CA PRO A 108 -6.47 -6.01 -14.12
C PRO A 108 -5.47 -5.98 -12.97
N ARG A 109 -4.73 -4.86 -12.81
CA ARG A 109 -3.70 -4.74 -11.76
C ARG A 109 -4.29 -4.75 -10.36
N VAL A 110 -5.40 -4.04 -10.14
CA VAL A 110 -6.08 -4.04 -8.84
C VAL A 110 -6.59 -5.44 -8.52
N ARG A 111 -7.27 -6.11 -9.46
CA ARG A 111 -7.76 -7.47 -9.26
C ARG A 111 -6.62 -8.44 -8.92
N ASP A 112 -5.59 -8.50 -9.75
CA ASP A 112 -4.50 -9.47 -9.61
C ASP A 112 -3.69 -9.24 -8.33
N ALA A 113 -3.37 -7.98 -8.03
CA ALA A 113 -2.61 -7.66 -6.84
C ALA A 113 -3.41 -7.99 -5.57
N TYR A 114 -4.63 -7.46 -5.41
CA TYR A 114 -5.36 -7.65 -4.16
C TYR A 114 -5.75 -9.11 -3.92
N LEU A 115 -6.20 -9.86 -4.94
CA LEU A 115 -6.46 -11.29 -4.81
C LEU A 115 -5.17 -12.10 -4.61
N GLY A 116 -4.07 -11.72 -5.26
CA GLY A 116 -2.77 -12.37 -5.10
C GLY A 116 -2.20 -12.22 -3.70
N TYR A 117 -2.20 -10.99 -3.15
CA TYR A 117 -1.76 -10.73 -1.78
C TYR A 117 -2.68 -11.38 -0.75
N ALA A 118 -4.00 -11.37 -0.97
CA ALA A 118 -4.95 -12.09 -0.13
C ALA A 118 -4.65 -13.59 -0.10
N THR A 119 -4.46 -14.21 -1.25
CA THR A 119 -4.08 -15.63 -1.37
C THR A 119 -2.79 -15.95 -0.59
N GLN A 120 -1.79 -15.06 -0.63
CA GLN A 120 -0.57 -15.22 0.17
C GLN A 120 -0.83 -15.16 1.68
N GLN A 121 -1.70 -14.27 2.15
CA GLN A 121 -2.08 -14.24 3.57
C GLN A 121 -2.85 -15.50 3.97
N PHE A 122 -3.76 -15.98 3.11
CA PHE A 122 -4.51 -17.21 3.35
C PHE A 122 -3.59 -18.43 3.48
N ARG A 123 -2.58 -18.58 2.60
CA ARG A 123 -1.56 -19.65 2.70
C ARG A 123 -0.78 -19.63 4.02
N LYS A 124 -0.54 -18.45 4.59
CA LYS A 124 0.12 -18.32 5.91
C LYS A 124 -0.79 -18.77 7.06
N LEU A 125 -2.10 -18.77 6.88
CA LEU A 125 -3.06 -19.27 7.87
C LEU A 125 -3.16 -20.81 7.86
N THR A 126 -2.91 -21.45 6.72
CA THR A 126 -2.95 -22.91 6.60
C THR A 126 -1.73 -23.59 7.21
N THR A 127 -0.60 -22.89 7.30
CA THR A 127 0.61 -23.34 8.01
C THR A 127 0.50 -23.02 9.50
N ARG A 128 -0.33 -23.78 10.24
CA ARG A 128 -0.68 -23.48 11.64
C ARG A 128 0.48 -23.77 12.62
N ASP A 129 0.77 -22.78 13.46
CA ASP A 129 1.55 -22.91 14.69
C ASP A 129 0.58 -22.72 15.86
N SER A 130 0.41 -23.75 16.71
CA SER A 130 -0.58 -23.77 17.80
C SER A 130 -0.12 -23.04 19.06
N SER A 131 1.11 -22.50 19.08
CA SER A 131 1.59 -21.68 20.19
C SER A 131 0.78 -20.38 20.34
N LEU A 132 0.85 -19.75 21.52
CA LEU A 132 0.26 -18.42 21.73
C LEU A 132 0.80 -17.38 20.73
N GLY A 133 2.09 -17.47 20.38
CA GLY A 133 2.72 -16.64 19.35
C GLY A 133 2.15 -16.93 17.96
N GLY A 134 1.95 -18.20 17.63
CA GLY A 134 1.31 -18.65 16.39
C GLY A 134 -0.14 -18.18 16.26
N ARG A 135 -0.92 -18.18 17.35
CA ARG A 135 -2.30 -17.67 17.37
C ARG A 135 -2.35 -16.16 17.09
N ARG A 136 -1.52 -15.36 17.75
CA ARG A 136 -1.44 -13.89 17.49
C ARG A 136 -1.04 -13.59 16.05
N ARG A 137 -0.08 -14.33 15.51
CA ARG A 137 0.36 -14.21 14.11
C ARG A 137 -0.77 -14.56 13.14
N SER A 138 -1.51 -15.64 13.42
CA SER A 138 -2.67 -16.07 12.62
C SER A 138 -3.76 -14.99 12.61
N ALA A 139 -4.08 -14.40 13.77
CA ALA A 139 -5.05 -13.31 13.84
C ALA A 139 -4.63 -12.09 13.01
N LYS A 140 -3.34 -11.73 13.02
CA LYS A 140 -2.78 -10.66 12.17
C LYS A 140 -2.91 -10.99 10.67
N HIS A 141 -2.58 -12.21 10.25
CA HIS A 141 -2.73 -12.65 8.86
C HIS A 141 -4.19 -12.66 8.40
N ALA A 142 -5.11 -13.10 9.26
CA ALA A 142 -6.54 -13.11 8.96
C ALA A 142 -7.11 -11.70 8.82
N ARG A 143 -6.74 -10.76 9.71
CA ARG A 143 -7.09 -9.34 9.56
C ARG A 143 -6.57 -8.76 8.25
N HIS A 144 -5.32 -9.06 7.91
CA HIS A 144 -4.72 -8.58 6.67
C HIS A 144 -5.43 -9.15 5.43
N LEU A 145 -5.74 -10.45 5.43
CA LEU A 145 -6.53 -11.10 4.40
C LEU A 145 -7.86 -10.38 4.18
N ALA A 146 -8.67 -10.23 5.24
CA ALA A 146 -9.98 -9.61 5.16
C ALA A 146 -9.90 -8.16 4.66
N ARG A 147 -8.94 -7.39 5.16
CA ARG A 147 -8.69 -6.00 4.73
C ARG A 147 -8.36 -5.92 3.24
N LEU A 148 -7.46 -6.78 2.74
CA LEU A 148 -7.11 -6.80 1.31
C LEU A 148 -8.33 -7.11 0.44
N LEU A 149 -9.12 -8.11 0.80
CA LEU A 149 -10.33 -8.46 0.04
C LEU A 149 -11.35 -7.33 0.05
N HIS A 150 -11.60 -6.71 1.21
CA HIS A 150 -12.51 -5.58 1.37
C HIS A 150 -12.06 -4.36 0.56
N GLN A 151 -10.84 -3.88 0.80
CA GLN A 151 -10.30 -2.70 0.13
C GLN A 151 -10.17 -2.92 -1.38
N GLY A 152 -9.72 -4.11 -1.80
CA GLY A 152 -9.63 -4.47 -3.21
C GLY A 152 -10.99 -4.42 -3.89
N ARG A 153 -12.02 -5.00 -3.26
CA ARG A 153 -13.40 -4.97 -3.77
C ARG A 153 -13.93 -3.53 -3.86
N VAL A 154 -13.77 -2.72 -2.81
CA VAL A 154 -14.23 -1.32 -2.79
C VAL A 154 -13.52 -0.50 -3.86
N LEU A 155 -12.19 -0.59 -3.95
CA LEU A 155 -11.40 0.08 -4.97
C LEU A 155 -11.82 -0.33 -6.38
N TYR A 156 -12.03 -1.63 -6.60
CA TYR A 156 -12.45 -2.16 -7.90
C TYR A 156 -13.87 -1.72 -8.28
N ALA A 157 -14.78 -1.59 -7.31
CA ALA A 157 -16.16 -1.16 -7.55
C ALA A 157 -16.31 0.35 -7.75
N THR A 158 -15.45 1.15 -7.11
CA THR A 158 -15.68 2.61 -6.96
C THR A 158 -14.58 3.48 -7.54
N GLY A 159 -13.38 2.93 -7.75
CA GLY A 159 -12.18 3.70 -8.05
C GLY A 159 -11.59 4.44 -6.85
N VAL A 160 -12.10 4.19 -5.63
CA VAL A 160 -11.68 4.84 -4.39
C VAL A 160 -11.12 3.81 -3.42
N LEU A 161 -9.89 4.00 -2.96
CA LEU A 161 -9.29 3.15 -1.94
C LEU A 161 -9.66 3.65 -0.55
N GLU A 162 -10.44 2.86 0.19
CA GLU A 162 -10.76 3.12 1.59
C GLU A 162 -9.58 2.71 2.49
N ILE A 163 -8.95 3.68 3.16
CA ILE A 163 -7.90 3.39 4.14
C ILE A 163 -8.48 3.22 5.55
N ARG A 164 -9.25 4.21 6.01
CA ARG A 164 -9.90 4.16 7.33
C ARG A 164 -11.11 3.23 7.23
N LEU A 165 -11.04 2.08 7.89
CA LEU A 165 -12.10 1.07 7.81
C LEU A 165 -13.34 1.57 8.57
N ALA A 166 -14.51 1.46 7.95
CA ALA A 166 -15.78 1.88 8.57
C ALA A 166 -16.14 1.06 9.81
N ASP A 167 -15.84 -0.25 9.81
CA ASP A 167 -16.06 -1.16 10.94
C ASP A 167 -14.79 -1.94 11.29
N PRO A 168 -13.84 -1.33 12.02
CA PRO A 168 -12.60 -2.00 12.43
C PRO A 168 -12.83 -3.21 13.36
N GLU A 169 -13.93 -3.22 14.13
CA GLU A 169 -14.26 -4.31 15.05
C GLU A 169 -14.62 -5.59 14.31
N TRP A 170 -15.30 -5.50 13.17
CA TRP A 170 -15.56 -6.67 12.34
C TRP A 170 -14.26 -7.38 11.92
N PHE A 171 -13.24 -6.62 11.49
CA PHE A 171 -11.94 -7.18 11.12
C PHE A 171 -11.24 -7.80 12.33
N ARG A 172 -11.27 -7.14 13.50
CA ARG A 172 -10.73 -7.70 14.75
C ARG A 172 -11.39 -9.04 15.09
N ALA A 173 -12.72 -9.08 15.13
CA ALA A 173 -13.50 -10.27 15.44
C ALA A 173 -13.26 -11.40 14.42
N PHE A 174 -13.21 -11.08 13.12
CA PHE A 174 -12.86 -12.05 12.08
C PHE A 174 -11.47 -12.65 12.32
N GLY A 175 -10.48 -11.81 12.64
CA GLY A 175 -9.14 -12.28 12.96
C GLY A 175 -9.10 -13.28 14.11
N GLU A 176 -9.84 -13.01 15.18
CA GLU A 176 -9.89 -13.89 16.37
C GLU A 176 -10.64 -15.20 16.11
N ARG A 177 -11.72 -15.19 15.32
CA ARG A 177 -12.43 -16.43 14.93
C ARG A 177 -11.56 -17.33 14.07
N VAL A 178 -10.91 -16.78 13.06
CA VAL A 178 -10.00 -17.53 12.17
C VAL A 178 -8.82 -18.09 12.95
N ALA A 179 -8.21 -17.30 13.85
CA ALA A 179 -7.15 -17.77 14.74
C ALA A 179 -7.64 -18.82 15.76
N GLY A 180 -8.93 -18.83 16.07
CA GLY A 180 -9.61 -19.83 16.89
C GLY A 180 -9.96 -21.12 16.15
N GLY A 181 -9.78 -21.19 14.83
CA GLY A 181 -9.94 -22.41 14.03
C GLY A 181 -10.90 -22.30 12.85
N ALA A 182 -11.65 -21.20 12.71
CA ALA A 182 -12.62 -20.97 11.64
C ALA A 182 -11.96 -20.63 10.29
N LEU A 183 -11.19 -21.56 9.72
CA LEU A 183 -10.55 -21.36 8.41
C LEU A 183 -11.55 -21.38 7.24
N ASP A 184 -12.65 -22.10 7.41
CA ASP A 184 -13.78 -22.14 6.49
C ASP A 184 -14.41 -20.75 6.27
N GLU A 185 -14.48 -19.91 7.32
CA GLU A 185 -14.89 -18.50 7.17
C GLU A 185 -13.92 -17.72 6.26
N ALA A 186 -12.61 -17.96 6.41
CA ALA A 186 -11.61 -17.28 5.59
C ALA A 186 -11.63 -17.75 4.13
N GLU A 187 -11.85 -19.05 3.89
CA GLU A 187 -12.03 -19.61 2.56
C GLU A 187 -13.29 -19.06 1.88
N ALA A 188 -14.42 -19.02 2.61
CA ALA A 188 -15.66 -18.45 2.12
C ALA A 188 -15.52 -16.96 1.75
N LEU A 189 -14.77 -16.18 2.54
CA LEU A 189 -14.50 -14.77 2.26
C LEU A 189 -13.68 -14.58 0.97
N VAL A 190 -12.66 -15.41 0.76
CA VAL A 190 -11.86 -15.41 -0.49
C VAL A 190 -12.74 -15.74 -1.69
N ALA A 191 -13.54 -16.80 -1.60
CA ALA A 191 -14.41 -17.24 -2.69
C ALA A 191 -15.49 -16.19 -3.02
N ALA A 192 -16.03 -15.50 -2.00
CA ALA A 192 -16.96 -14.40 -2.19
C ALA A 192 -16.30 -13.24 -2.94
N ALA A 193 -15.13 -12.80 -2.50
CA ALA A 193 -14.40 -11.72 -3.17
C ALA A 193 -14.06 -12.05 -4.63
N GLN A 194 -13.64 -13.29 -4.93
CA GLN A 194 -13.39 -13.72 -6.32
C GLN A 194 -14.65 -13.56 -7.19
N ARG A 195 -15.81 -14.01 -6.72
CA ARG A 195 -17.09 -13.82 -7.43
C ARG A 195 -17.44 -12.34 -7.61
N ASP A 196 -17.16 -11.51 -6.61
CA ASP A 196 -17.37 -10.07 -6.71
C ASP A 196 -16.49 -9.46 -7.82
N PHE A 197 -15.20 -9.79 -7.88
CA PHE A 197 -14.30 -9.33 -8.94
C PHE A 197 -14.70 -9.81 -10.34
N ASP A 198 -15.39 -10.96 -10.44
CA ASP A 198 -15.91 -11.47 -11.72
C ASP A 198 -17.21 -10.81 -12.17
N THR A 199 -17.96 -10.19 -11.27
CA THR A 199 -19.33 -9.70 -11.52
C THR A 199 -19.48 -8.19 -11.43
N ILE A 200 -18.60 -7.51 -10.68
CA ILE A 200 -18.61 -6.05 -10.54
C ILE A 200 -18.26 -5.41 -11.88
N ARG A 201 -19.12 -4.50 -12.33
CA ARG A 201 -18.78 -3.55 -13.40
C ARG A 201 -17.88 -2.46 -12.83
N THR A 202 -16.59 -2.54 -13.10
CA THR A 202 -15.59 -1.60 -12.59
C THR A 202 -15.56 -0.29 -13.39
N PRO A 203 -15.33 0.87 -12.72
CA PRO A 203 -15.02 2.13 -13.40
C PRO A 203 -13.53 2.25 -13.77
N LEU A 204 -12.68 1.33 -13.31
CA LEU A 204 -11.24 1.38 -13.54
C LEU A 204 -10.91 1.10 -15.02
N PRO A 205 -9.90 1.78 -15.58
CA PRO A 205 -9.49 1.56 -16.96
C PRO A 205 -8.74 0.22 -17.11
N GLU A 206 -8.59 -0.26 -18.34
CA GLU A 206 -7.84 -1.49 -18.60
C GLU A 206 -6.32 -1.34 -18.46
N ARG A 207 -5.84 -0.10 -18.52
CA ARG A 207 -4.42 0.25 -18.34
C ARG A 207 -4.30 1.50 -17.47
N PRO A 208 -3.27 1.59 -16.62
CA PRO A 208 -2.99 2.83 -15.91
C PRO A 208 -2.60 3.93 -16.91
N ASP A 209 -2.80 5.18 -16.50
CA ASP A 209 -2.33 6.35 -17.25
C ASP A 209 -0.84 6.59 -16.94
N GLU A 210 -0.01 5.79 -17.57
CA GLU A 210 1.45 5.87 -17.43
C GLU A 210 2.00 7.22 -17.90
N ALA A 211 1.35 7.91 -18.84
CA ALA A 211 1.82 9.20 -19.33
C ALA A 211 1.71 10.29 -18.25
N THR A 212 0.60 10.32 -17.51
CA THR A 212 0.44 11.23 -16.37
C THR A 212 1.45 10.94 -15.26
N VAL A 213 1.69 9.66 -14.96
CA VAL A 213 2.67 9.24 -13.94
C VAL A 213 4.11 9.59 -14.36
N GLU A 214 4.45 9.35 -15.62
CA GLU A 214 5.75 9.69 -16.21
C GLU A 214 5.97 11.21 -16.17
N GLY A 215 4.96 12.01 -16.54
CA GLY A 215 5.04 13.47 -16.47
C GLY A 215 5.33 13.98 -15.05
N TRP A 216 4.65 13.44 -14.03
CA TRP A 216 4.97 13.74 -12.63
C TRP A 216 6.42 13.38 -12.27
N LEU A 217 6.88 12.19 -12.69
CA LEU A 217 8.24 11.74 -12.37
C LEU A 217 9.29 12.63 -13.05
N LEU A 218 9.09 12.98 -14.32
CA LEU A 218 9.98 13.87 -15.07
C LEU A 218 10.07 15.25 -14.43
N ASP A 219 8.96 15.81 -13.95
CA ASP A 219 8.96 17.09 -13.25
C ASP A 219 9.71 17.01 -11.91
N VAL A 220 9.56 15.90 -11.18
CA VAL A 220 10.38 15.63 -9.99
C VAL A 220 11.87 15.59 -10.37
N ARG A 221 12.25 14.95 -11.48
CA ARG A 221 13.64 14.92 -11.94
C ARG A 221 14.15 16.29 -12.35
N ALA A 222 13.36 17.07 -13.09
CA ALA A 222 13.75 18.41 -13.51
C ALA A 222 14.04 19.31 -12.30
N ALA A 223 13.19 19.26 -11.26
CA ALA A 223 13.36 20.08 -10.06
C ALA A 223 14.56 19.68 -9.17
N HIS A 224 15.05 18.45 -9.29
CA HIS A 224 16.20 17.94 -8.53
C HIS A 224 17.47 17.82 -9.38
N LEU A 225 17.47 18.43 -10.58
CA LEU A 225 18.66 18.63 -11.40
C LEU A 225 19.29 19.98 -11.02
N PRO A 226 20.55 20.02 -10.55
CA PRO A 226 21.23 21.28 -10.27
C PRO A 226 21.39 22.10 -11.57
N PRO A 227 21.41 23.44 -11.49
CA PRO A 227 21.67 24.27 -12.65
C PRO A 227 23.03 23.92 -13.27
N ALA A 228 23.14 24.05 -14.59
CA ALA A 228 24.43 23.99 -15.26
C ALA A 228 25.30 25.13 -14.69
N GLY A 229 26.44 24.75 -14.10
CA GLY A 229 27.42 25.68 -13.55
C GLY A 229 28.16 26.46 -14.62
#